data_AF-G1FKN4-F1
#
_entry.id   AF-G1FKN4-F1
#
_cell.length_a   1.000
_cell.length_b   1.000
_cell.length_c   1.000
_cell.angle_alpha   90.00
_cell.angle_beta   90.00
_cell.angle_gamma   90.00
#
_symmetry.space_group_name_H-M   'P 1'
#
loop_
_entity.id
_entity.type
_entity.pdbx_description
1 polymer ?
#
loop_
_entity_poly.entity_id
_entity_poly.type
_entity_poly.pdbx_seq_one_letter_code
_entity_poly.pdbx_strand_id
1 'polypeptide(L)'
;MALRVVRLVIPSGAAAVKAVNITQKAGVHTSSVRSLRYGWWAYALGERTTPRFQQYSKIITLDGNLASGKGALAQKLADKLGMLYMPEPDTYYMDKMTGEKEPLPVDFNGMCSLEKFYTDPKAADGNSYRLQLWMYTMRLLQYADAIEHLLTTGQGVVLERSPFSDMVFLEAMFKEKYIRKECVQHYNEIKGISICEFLPPHLVIYVDLAAEEVQKKLKQSGKSYLQNVPLTYLKGIEES
;
A
#
# COMPACT_ATOMS: atom_id res chain seq x y z
N MET A 1 -70.71 35.06 -26.23
CA MET A 1 -70.91 33.89 -27.12
C MET A 1 -69.93 34.05 -28.27
N ALA A 2 -68.90 33.23 -28.52
CA ALA A 2 -68.52 31.92 -28.02
C ALA A 2 -66.99 31.75 -28.19
N LEU A 3 -66.33 31.21 -27.16
CA LEU A 3 -64.94 30.76 -27.19
C LEU A 3 -64.84 29.44 -27.98
N ARG A 4 -63.94 29.39 -28.97
CA ARG A 4 -63.56 28.17 -29.69
C ARG A 4 -62.58 27.35 -28.84
N VAL A 5 -63.02 26.19 -28.37
CA VAL A 5 -62.20 25.18 -27.71
C VAL A 5 -61.63 24.25 -28.78
N VAL A 6 -60.30 24.20 -28.92
CA VAL A 6 -59.61 23.19 -29.73
C VAL A 6 -59.05 22.14 -28.78
N ARG A 7 -59.65 20.95 -28.80
CA ARG A 7 -59.13 19.74 -28.14
C ARG A 7 -57.92 19.23 -28.93
N LEU A 8 -56.77 19.10 -28.29
CA LEU A 8 -55.64 18.33 -28.81
C LEU A 8 -55.68 16.92 -28.20
N VAL A 9 -55.84 15.91 -29.06
CA VAL A 9 -55.85 14.49 -28.70
C VAL A 9 -54.41 13.96 -28.83
N ILE A 10 -53.91 13.32 -27.77
CA ILE A 10 -52.64 12.60 -27.73
C ILE A 10 -52.85 11.18 -28.28
N PRO A 11 -52.05 10.66 -29.22
CA PRO A 11 -51.93 9.23 -29.41
C PRO A 11 -50.67 8.68 -28.72
N SER A 12 -50.90 7.70 -27.86
CA SER A 12 -49.92 6.81 -27.26
C SER A 12 -49.40 5.82 -28.32
N GLY A 13 -48.08 5.64 -28.42
CA GLY A 13 -47.48 4.70 -29.37
C GLY A 13 -46.02 4.39 -29.04
N ALA A 14 -45.83 3.29 -28.32
CA ALA A 14 -44.63 2.50 -28.04
C ALA A 14 -43.29 2.92 -28.68
N ALA A 15 -42.34 3.39 -27.86
CA ALA A 15 -40.91 3.41 -28.20
C ALA A 15 -40.24 2.14 -27.65
N ALA A 16 -39.89 1.22 -28.55
CA ALA A 16 -39.09 0.04 -28.24
C ALA A 16 -37.63 0.47 -27.98
N VAL A 17 -37.20 0.48 -26.72
CA VAL A 17 -35.80 0.72 -26.36
C VAL A 17 -35.04 -0.60 -26.45
N LYS A 18 -34.18 -0.73 -27.47
CA LYS A 18 -33.20 -1.81 -27.59
C LYS A 18 -32.24 -1.73 -26.39
N ALA A 19 -32.26 -2.75 -25.54
CA ALA A 19 -31.27 -2.92 -24.48
C ALA A 19 -29.91 -3.25 -25.10
N VAL A 20 -29.03 -2.26 -25.17
CA VAL A 20 -27.59 -2.48 -25.37
C VAL A 20 -27.03 -2.79 -23.99
N ASN A 21 -26.62 -4.04 -23.77
CA ASN A 21 -25.89 -4.44 -22.57
C ASN A 21 -24.50 -3.79 -22.60
N ILE A 22 -24.39 -2.59 -22.05
CA ILE A 22 -23.12 -2.00 -21.70
C ILE A 22 -22.74 -2.63 -20.35
N THR A 23 -21.93 -3.68 -20.38
CA THR A 23 -21.17 -4.14 -19.22
C THR A 23 -20.40 -2.94 -18.68
N GLN A 24 -20.85 -2.39 -17.55
CA GLN A 24 -20.10 -1.39 -16.80
C GLN A 24 -18.80 -2.03 -16.34
N LYS A 25 -17.71 -1.78 -17.07
CA LYS A 25 -16.36 -1.92 -16.53
C LYS A 25 -16.26 -0.93 -15.37
N ALA A 26 -16.13 -1.44 -14.15
CA ALA A 26 -15.78 -0.64 -12.99
C ALA A 26 -14.45 0.07 -13.27
N GLY A 27 -14.53 1.38 -13.54
CA GLY A 27 -13.36 2.24 -13.62
C GLY A 27 -12.90 2.55 -12.21
N VAL A 28 -11.66 2.23 -11.89
CA VAL A 28 -11.00 2.71 -10.68
C VAL A 28 -10.79 4.22 -10.88
N HIS A 29 -11.49 5.03 -10.09
CA HIS A 29 -11.39 6.49 -10.14
C HIS A 29 -10.61 7.01 -8.94
N THR A 30 -9.42 7.51 -9.25
CA THR A 30 -8.53 8.33 -8.41
C THR A 30 -9.01 9.79 -8.40
N SER A 31 -9.46 10.30 -7.25
CA SER A 31 -9.31 11.68 -6.75
C SER A 31 -10.42 12.09 -5.77
N SER A 32 -10.11 13.11 -4.97
CA SER A 32 -10.73 13.61 -3.73
C SER A 32 -12.11 14.27 -3.86
N VAL A 33 -13.03 13.68 -4.64
CA VAL A 33 -14.46 14.05 -4.63
C VAL A 33 -15.25 12.89 -4.03
N ARG A 34 -15.80 13.13 -2.85
CA ARG A 34 -16.64 12.26 -2.03
C ARG A 34 -17.86 11.76 -2.84
N SER A 35 -17.67 10.72 -3.64
CA SER A 35 -18.72 10.01 -4.37
C SER A 35 -19.10 8.79 -3.54
N LEU A 36 -20.21 8.88 -2.81
CA LEU A 36 -20.87 7.85 -1.99
C LEU A 36 -20.08 6.53 -1.77
N ARG A 37 -19.43 6.46 -0.61
CA ARG A 37 -18.73 5.30 -0.07
C ARG A 37 -19.70 4.15 0.23
N TYR A 38 -19.23 2.91 0.08
CA TYR A 38 -19.87 1.76 0.70
C TYR A 38 -20.25 2.11 2.14
N GLY A 39 -21.53 1.96 2.45
CA GLY A 39 -22.10 2.42 3.70
C GLY A 39 -23.26 1.53 4.10
N TRP A 40 -23.93 1.89 5.19
CA TRP A 40 -24.98 1.07 5.76
C TRP A 40 -26.11 0.77 4.75
N TRP A 41 -26.47 1.75 3.92
CA TRP A 41 -27.48 1.56 2.87
C TRP A 41 -27.06 0.56 1.80
N ALA A 42 -25.81 0.59 1.32
CA ALA A 42 -25.31 -0.39 0.36
C ALA A 42 -25.33 -1.81 0.95
N TYR A 43 -24.91 -1.95 2.21
CA TYR A 43 -24.95 -3.21 2.94
C TYR A 43 -26.38 -3.74 3.16
N ALA A 44 -27.32 -2.86 3.51
CA ALA A 44 -28.72 -3.20 3.71
C ALA A 44 -29.43 -3.57 2.40
N LEU A 45 -29.07 -2.90 1.29
CA LEU A 45 -29.56 -3.20 -0.05
C LEU A 45 -28.96 -4.49 -0.66
N GLY A 46 -28.11 -5.19 0.09
CA GLY A 46 -27.63 -6.53 -0.27
C GLY A 46 -26.22 -6.57 -0.84
N GLU A 47 -25.50 -5.44 -0.88
CA GLU A 47 -24.08 -5.44 -1.25
C GLU A 47 -23.25 -6.05 -0.11
N ARG A 48 -23.00 -7.35 -0.19
CA ARG A 48 -22.19 -8.10 0.79
C ARG A 48 -20.82 -8.41 0.21
N THR A 49 -19.80 -8.45 1.06
CA THR A 49 -18.42 -8.80 0.68
C THR A 49 -18.22 -10.32 0.55
N THR A 50 -18.88 -11.11 1.40
CA THR A 50 -18.75 -12.57 1.43
C THR A 50 -19.01 -13.29 0.10
N PRO A 51 -20.02 -12.96 -0.73
CA PRO A 51 -20.23 -13.64 -2.01
C PRO A 51 -19.15 -13.35 -3.05
N ARG A 52 -18.33 -12.29 -2.87
CA ARG A 52 -17.24 -11.94 -3.78
C ARG A 52 -15.96 -12.74 -3.51
N PHE A 53 -15.85 -13.35 -2.33
CA PHE A 53 -14.65 -14.11 -1.97
C PHE A 53 -14.59 -15.45 -2.68
N GLN A 54 -13.47 -15.66 -3.35
CA GLN A 54 -13.03 -16.89 -3.98
C GLN A 54 -11.94 -17.57 -3.14
N GLN A 55 -11.53 -18.78 -3.52
CA GLN A 55 -10.43 -19.49 -2.85
C GLN A 55 -9.11 -18.70 -2.89
N TYR A 56 -8.88 -17.93 -3.95
CA TYR A 56 -7.70 -17.10 -4.15
C TYR A 56 -7.84 -15.67 -3.60
N SER A 57 -8.90 -15.34 -2.85
CA SER A 57 -9.05 -14.05 -2.18
C SER A 57 -8.20 -14.02 -0.90
N LYS A 58 -6.88 -13.95 -1.07
CA LYS A 58 -5.89 -13.98 0.00
C LYS A 58 -4.93 -12.81 -0.13
N ILE A 59 -4.48 -12.32 1.02
CA ILE A 59 -3.39 -11.35 1.12
C ILE A 59 -2.11 -12.15 1.37
N ILE A 60 -1.17 -12.08 0.42
CA ILE A 60 0.13 -12.73 0.50
C ILE A 60 1.18 -11.63 0.61
N THR A 61 2.03 -11.70 1.62
CA THR A 61 3.12 -10.74 1.82
C THR A 61 4.46 -11.44 1.59
N LEU A 62 5.34 -10.78 0.84
CA LEU A 62 6.70 -11.24 0.60
C LEU A 62 7.66 -10.42 1.46
N ASP A 63 8.26 -11.10 2.42
CA ASP A 63 9.21 -10.52 3.37
C ASP A 63 10.62 -11.00 3.04
N GLY A 64 11.62 -10.22 3.45
CA GLY A 64 13.02 -10.53 3.19
C GLY A 64 13.92 -9.31 3.32
N ASN A 65 15.22 -9.60 3.40
CA ASN A 65 16.26 -8.60 3.53
C ASN A 65 16.29 -7.63 2.33
N LEU A 66 17.04 -6.53 2.45
CA LEU A 66 17.23 -5.58 1.36
C LEU A 66 17.84 -6.30 0.15
N ALA A 67 17.46 -5.90 -1.06
CA ALA A 67 18.00 -6.46 -2.32
C ALA A 67 17.90 -7.99 -2.50
N SER A 68 17.03 -8.70 -1.77
CA SER A 68 16.82 -10.15 -1.95
C SER A 68 16.11 -10.54 -3.26
N GLY A 69 15.72 -9.58 -4.10
CA GLY A 69 15.00 -9.84 -5.36
C GLY A 69 13.51 -10.15 -5.17
N LYS A 70 12.96 -9.83 -3.99
CA LYS A 70 11.56 -10.07 -3.60
C LYS A 70 10.55 -9.54 -4.62
N GLY A 71 10.78 -8.37 -5.22
CA GLY A 71 9.80 -7.79 -6.15
C GLY A 71 9.64 -8.53 -7.46
N ALA A 72 10.73 -9.09 -8.00
CA ALA A 72 10.64 -9.96 -9.17
C ALA A 72 9.91 -11.27 -8.86
N LEU A 73 10.04 -11.79 -7.63
CA LEU A 73 9.29 -12.95 -7.17
C LEU A 73 7.82 -12.60 -6.96
N ALA A 74 7.52 -11.43 -6.38
CA ALA A 74 6.20 -10.89 -6.16
C ALA A 74 5.39 -10.76 -7.44
N GLN A 75 6.00 -10.13 -8.44
CA GLN A 75 5.37 -9.94 -9.73
C GLN A 75 5.07 -11.28 -10.39
N LYS A 76 6.04 -12.20 -10.45
CA LYS A 76 5.84 -13.55 -11.02
C LYS A 76 4.77 -14.36 -10.28
N LEU A 77 4.67 -14.21 -8.97
CA LEU A 77 3.67 -14.90 -8.15
C LEU A 77 2.28 -14.33 -8.41
N ALA A 78 2.16 -13.01 -8.47
CA ALA A 78 0.91 -12.33 -8.79
C ALA A 78 0.42 -12.68 -10.20
N ASP A 79 1.31 -12.66 -11.20
CA ASP A 79 1.00 -13.01 -12.59
C ASP A 79 0.50 -14.45 -12.72
N LYS A 80 1.12 -15.39 -11.99
CA LYS A 80 0.72 -16.81 -11.99
C LYS A 80 -0.61 -17.06 -11.30
N LEU A 81 -0.89 -16.34 -10.23
CA LEU A 81 -2.13 -16.51 -9.44
C LEU A 81 -3.27 -15.61 -9.92
N GLY A 82 -3.02 -14.71 -10.87
CA GLY A 82 -4.00 -13.69 -11.30
C GLY A 82 -4.36 -12.70 -10.19
N MET A 83 -3.44 -12.46 -9.26
CA MET A 83 -3.62 -11.55 -8.13
C MET A 83 -3.11 -10.15 -8.46
N LEU A 84 -3.58 -9.15 -7.72
CA LEU A 84 -3.06 -7.79 -7.84
C LEU A 84 -1.68 -7.71 -7.18
N TYR A 85 -0.67 -7.29 -7.93
CA TYR A 85 0.64 -6.99 -7.39
C TYR A 85 0.72 -5.52 -6.94
N MET A 86 1.10 -5.31 -5.68
CA MET A 86 1.37 -4.00 -5.11
C MET A 86 2.87 -3.93 -4.71
N PRO A 87 3.67 -3.05 -5.37
CA PRO A 87 5.11 -2.94 -5.12
C PRO A 87 5.41 -2.30 -3.76
N GLU A 88 6.64 -2.41 -3.25
CA GLU A 88 7.02 -1.78 -1.96
C GLU A 88 6.71 -0.27 -1.97
N PRO A 89 6.12 0.30 -0.91
CA PRO A 89 5.72 1.69 -0.91
C PRO A 89 6.95 2.58 -0.69
N ASP A 90 7.14 3.51 -1.62
CA ASP A 90 8.15 4.56 -1.52
C ASP A 90 7.69 5.68 -0.57
N THR A 91 8.60 6.61 -0.25
CA THR A 91 8.25 7.86 0.47
C THR A 91 7.16 8.68 -0.24
N TYR A 92 7.03 8.54 -1.56
CA TYR A 92 6.06 9.25 -2.40
C TYR A 92 4.80 8.42 -2.71
N TYR A 93 4.53 7.35 -1.94
CA TYR A 93 3.37 6.49 -2.18
C TYR A 93 2.04 7.28 -2.12
N MET A 94 1.91 8.19 -1.15
CA MET A 94 0.73 9.05 -1.01
C MET A 94 0.51 9.92 -2.27
N ASP A 95 1.55 10.56 -2.79
CA ASP A 95 1.48 11.41 -3.99
C ASP A 95 1.06 10.62 -5.24
N LYS A 96 1.56 9.38 -5.38
CA LYS A 96 1.15 8.48 -6.46
C LYS A 96 -0.33 8.15 -6.35
N MET A 97 -0.85 7.97 -5.14
CA MET A 97 -2.26 7.65 -4.89
C MET A 97 -3.19 8.85 -5.08
N THR A 98 -2.75 10.07 -4.77
CA THR A 98 -3.53 11.28 -5.03
C THR A 98 -3.62 11.62 -6.51
N GLY A 99 -2.85 10.94 -7.36
CA GLY A 99 -2.83 11.13 -8.81
C GLY A 99 -2.01 12.35 -9.23
N GLU A 100 -1.07 12.78 -8.39
CA GLU A 100 -0.16 13.85 -8.73
C GLU A 100 0.85 13.38 -9.78
N LYS A 101 1.06 14.22 -10.80
CA LYS A 101 1.91 13.88 -11.95
C LYS A 101 3.39 13.87 -11.61
N GLU A 102 3.76 14.69 -10.62
CA GLU A 102 5.13 14.84 -10.14
C GLU A 102 5.13 14.64 -8.62
N PRO A 103 6.13 13.93 -8.06
CA PRO A 103 6.25 13.79 -6.62
C PRO A 103 6.44 15.15 -5.96
N LEU A 104 5.81 15.34 -4.80
CA LEU A 104 5.94 16.61 -4.08
C LEU A 104 7.39 16.83 -3.65
N PRO A 105 7.83 18.10 -3.56
CA PRO A 105 9.12 18.41 -2.97
C PRO A 105 9.24 17.81 -1.56
N VAL A 106 10.44 17.37 -1.20
CA VAL A 106 10.72 16.69 0.09
C VAL A 106 10.27 17.52 1.30
N ASP A 107 10.31 18.85 1.18
CA ASP A 107 9.84 19.78 2.21
C ASP A 107 8.36 19.61 2.56
N PHE A 108 7.54 19.19 1.60
CA PHE A 108 6.11 18.92 1.77
C PHE A 108 5.83 17.43 1.99
N ASN A 109 6.75 16.54 1.64
CA ASN A 109 6.62 15.09 1.80
C ASN A 109 7.35 14.56 3.05
N GLY A 110 6.86 14.98 4.23
CA GLY A 110 7.35 14.50 5.54
C GLY A 110 8.78 14.87 5.89
N MET A 111 9.48 15.66 5.05
CA MET A 111 10.87 16.09 5.24
C MET A 111 11.83 14.91 5.48
N CYS A 112 11.54 13.75 4.90
CA CYS A 112 12.32 12.53 5.12
C CYS A 112 13.08 12.14 3.86
N SER A 113 14.33 11.71 4.01
CA SER A 113 15.16 11.28 2.87
C SER A 113 15.91 10.00 3.19
N LEU A 114 15.73 9.00 2.32
CA LEU A 114 16.47 7.73 2.36
C LEU A 114 17.96 7.96 2.14
N GLU A 115 18.31 8.86 1.22
CA GLU A 115 19.71 9.16 0.90
C GLU A 115 20.45 9.69 2.13
N LYS A 116 19.86 10.66 2.85
CA LYS A 116 20.43 11.22 4.07
C LYS A 116 20.53 10.19 5.19
N PHE A 117 19.56 9.27 5.28
CA PHE A 117 19.62 8.17 6.25
C PHE A 117 20.82 7.25 6.01
N TYR A 118 21.11 6.90 4.76
CA TYR A 118 22.24 6.03 4.45
C TYR A 118 23.60 6.76 4.47
N THR A 119 23.65 8.08 4.26
CA THR A 119 24.90 8.85 4.37
C THR A 119 25.26 9.18 5.81
N ASP A 120 24.27 9.62 6.62
CA ASP A 120 24.48 9.98 8.02
C ASP A 120 23.25 9.57 8.86
N PRO A 121 23.20 8.31 9.30
CA PRO A 121 22.08 7.80 10.10
C PRO A 121 22.06 8.37 11.53
N LYS A 122 23.12 9.06 11.97
CA LYS A 122 23.24 9.66 13.31
C LYS A 122 23.09 11.18 13.30
N ALA A 123 22.63 11.75 12.18
CA ALA A 123 22.35 13.16 12.05
C ALA A 123 21.43 13.66 13.19
N ALA A 124 21.79 14.80 13.78
CA ALA A 124 21.05 15.41 14.90
C ALA A 124 19.61 15.82 14.53
N ASP A 125 19.32 15.93 13.23
CA ASP A 125 18.03 16.33 12.67
C ASP A 125 16.90 15.30 12.90
N GLY A 126 17.23 14.10 13.40
CA GLY A 126 16.24 13.06 13.68
C GLY A 126 15.65 12.39 12.43
N ASN A 127 16.31 12.53 11.27
CA ASN A 127 15.83 12.00 9.99
C ASN A 127 15.56 10.49 10.04
N SER A 128 16.41 9.72 10.73
CA SER A 128 16.30 8.25 10.83
C SER A 128 14.95 7.81 11.39
N TYR A 129 14.54 8.39 12.51
CA TYR A 129 13.26 8.05 13.11
C TYR A 129 12.06 8.59 12.31
N ARG A 130 12.17 9.82 11.80
CA ARG A 130 11.12 10.43 10.97
C ARG A 130 10.85 9.62 9.71
N LEU A 131 11.92 9.17 9.04
CA LEU A 131 11.84 8.31 7.87
C LEU A 131 11.18 6.97 8.21
N GLN A 132 11.56 6.34 9.32
CA GLN A 132 10.98 5.06 9.72
C GLN A 132 9.47 5.19 10.00
N LEU A 133 9.06 6.24 10.72
CA LEU A 133 7.66 6.49 11.00
C LEU A 133 6.86 6.81 9.73
N TRP A 134 7.46 7.57 8.80
CA TRP A 134 6.86 7.85 7.50
C TRP A 134 6.65 6.57 6.68
N MET A 135 7.68 5.73 6.58
CA MET A 135 7.62 4.44 5.90
C MET A 135 6.59 3.50 6.53
N TYR A 136 6.50 3.46 7.87
CA TYR A 136 5.45 2.72 8.56
C TYR A 136 4.06 3.19 8.14
N THR A 137 3.85 4.51 8.07
CA THR A 137 2.56 5.12 7.69
C THR A 137 2.20 4.81 6.24
N MET A 138 3.17 4.87 5.31
CA MET A 138 2.96 4.51 3.91
C MET A 138 2.63 3.03 3.74
N ARG A 139 3.29 2.13 4.48
CA ARG A 139 2.97 0.69 4.48
C ARG A 139 1.57 0.42 5.04
N LEU A 140 1.18 1.14 6.09
CA LEU A 140 -0.15 1.02 6.67
C LEU A 140 -1.23 1.49 5.68
N LEU A 141 -0.99 2.61 4.98
CA LEU A 141 -1.87 3.09 3.93
C LEU A 141 -2.01 2.07 2.80
N GLN A 142 -0.89 1.53 2.31
CA GLN A 142 -0.92 0.48 1.30
C GLN A 142 -1.66 -0.78 1.75
N TYR A 143 -1.50 -1.17 3.02
CA TYR A 143 -2.21 -2.31 3.56
C TYR A 143 -3.72 -2.07 3.62
N ALA A 144 -4.15 -0.84 3.95
CA ALA A 144 -5.55 -0.44 3.87
C ALA A 144 -6.09 -0.53 2.43
N ASP A 145 -5.33 -0.04 1.44
CA ASP A 145 -5.69 -0.13 0.02
C ASP A 145 -5.80 -1.59 -0.44
N ALA A 146 -4.89 -2.45 0.01
CA ALA A 146 -4.90 -3.88 -0.29
C ALA A 146 -6.15 -4.58 0.27
N ILE A 147 -6.54 -4.24 1.50
CA ILE A 147 -7.77 -4.75 2.12
C ILE A 147 -8.99 -4.19 1.38
N GLU A 148 -9.02 -2.91 1.06
CA GLU A 148 -10.12 -2.31 0.30
C GLU A 148 -10.29 -3.00 -1.05
N HIS A 149 -9.21 -3.24 -1.80
CA HIS A 149 -9.24 -3.96 -3.06
C HIS A 149 -9.77 -5.38 -2.90
N LEU A 150 -9.31 -6.11 -1.88
CA LEU A 150 -9.76 -7.46 -1.61
C LEU A 150 -11.25 -7.52 -1.21
N LEU A 151 -11.73 -6.59 -0.38
CA LEU A 151 -13.12 -6.53 0.06
C LEU A 151 -14.07 -6.10 -1.06
N THR A 152 -13.63 -5.20 -1.95
CA THR A 152 -14.44 -4.66 -3.04
C THR A 152 -14.51 -5.60 -4.22
N THR A 153 -13.38 -6.13 -4.68
CA THR A 153 -13.29 -6.95 -5.90
C THR A 153 -13.32 -8.45 -5.63
N GLY A 154 -12.93 -8.88 -4.43
CA GLY A 154 -12.68 -10.29 -4.13
C GLY A 154 -11.38 -10.83 -4.75
N GLN A 155 -10.55 -10.01 -5.39
CA GLN A 155 -9.26 -10.46 -5.93
C GLN A 155 -8.22 -10.54 -4.82
N GLY A 156 -7.37 -11.57 -4.85
CA GLY A 156 -6.20 -11.66 -3.97
C GLY A 156 -5.16 -10.57 -4.26
N VAL A 157 -4.36 -10.23 -3.26
CA VAL A 157 -3.34 -9.19 -3.34
C VAL A 157 -1.99 -9.74 -2.87
N VAL A 158 -0.94 -9.46 -3.64
CA VAL A 158 0.45 -9.76 -3.32
C VAL A 158 1.16 -8.47 -3.00
N LEU A 159 1.68 -8.38 -1.78
CA LEU A 159 2.37 -7.22 -1.24
C LEU A 159 3.86 -7.50 -1.05
N GLU A 160 4.68 -6.48 -1.28
CA GLU A 160 6.08 -6.47 -0.85
C GLU A 160 6.23 -5.78 0.50
N ARG A 161 6.59 -6.59 1.51
CA ARG A 161 6.62 -6.19 2.92
C ARG A 161 5.27 -5.74 3.47
N SER A 162 5.08 -5.99 4.76
CA SER A 162 3.86 -5.61 5.47
C SER A 162 4.17 -4.67 6.65
N PRO A 163 3.18 -3.95 7.19
CA PRO A 163 3.36 -3.18 8.42
C PRO A 163 3.86 -4.05 9.59
N PHE A 164 3.54 -5.34 9.58
CA PHE A 164 4.01 -6.31 10.58
C PHE A 164 5.52 -6.53 10.51
N SER A 165 6.08 -6.54 9.29
CA SER A 165 7.52 -6.72 9.07
C SER A 165 8.35 -5.48 9.42
N ASP A 166 7.75 -4.30 9.64
CA ASP A 166 8.50 -3.06 9.79
C ASP A 166 9.29 -2.96 11.11
N MET A 167 8.86 -3.71 12.14
CA MET A 167 9.54 -3.70 13.45
C MET A 167 11.00 -4.15 13.37
N VAL A 168 11.35 -5.03 12.43
CA VAL A 168 12.72 -5.53 12.28
C VAL A 168 13.70 -4.41 11.91
N PHE A 169 13.26 -3.42 11.12
CA PHE A 169 14.08 -2.26 10.76
C PHE A 169 14.29 -1.35 11.95
N LEU A 170 13.26 -1.12 12.76
CA LEU A 170 13.35 -0.32 13.98
C LEU A 170 14.31 -0.96 14.99
N GLU A 171 14.20 -2.26 15.20
CA GLU A 171 15.09 -2.98 16.11
C GLU A 171 16.54 -2.96 15.63
N ALA A 172 16.78 -3.19 14.34
CA ALA A 172 18.11 -3.07 13.75
C ALA A 172 18.69 -1.65 13.91
N MET A 173 17.87 -0.61 13.73
CA MET A 173 18.28 0.78 13.97
C MET A 173 18.60 1.07 15.44
N PHE A 174 17.88 0.44 16.37
CA PHE A 174 18.13 0.57 17.80
C PHE A 174 19.43 -0.12 18.21
N LYS A 175 19.69 -1.34 17.69
CA LYS A 175 20.95 -2.08 17.90
C LYS A 175 22.17 -1.26 17.45
N GLU A 176 22.07 -0.59 16.30
CA GLU A 176 23.11 0.29 15.74
C GLU A 176 23.21 1.68 16.40
N LYS A 177 22.32 1.97 17.37
CA LYS A 177 22.22 3.25 18.08
C LYS A 177 21.95 4.45 17.14
N TYR A 178 21.16 4.25 16.10
CA TYR A 178 20.69 5.35 15.23
C TYR A 178 19.52 6.10 15.86
N ILE A 179 18.72 5.40 16.66
CA ILE A 179 17.53 5.94 17.31
C ILE A 179 17.65 5.81 18.83
N ARG A 180 16.98 6.72 19.54
CA ARG A 180 16.93 6.72 21.01
C ARG A 180 15.82 5.78 21.50
N LYS A 181 15.87 5.42 22.78
CA LYS A 181 14.90 4.50 23.39
C LYS A 181 13.49 5.09 23.40
N GLU A 182 13.36 6.40 23.59
CA GLU A 182 12.09 7.13 23.57
C GLU A 182 11.41 7.02 22.20
N CYS A 183 12.19 7.03 21.11
CA CYS A 183 11.67 6.85 19.75
C CYS A 183 11.09 5.44 19.55
N VAL A 184 11.72 4.41 20.12
CA VAL A 184 11.21 3.03 20.06
C VAL A 184 9.92 2.90 20.85
N GLN A 185 9.84 3.53 22.03
CA GLN A 185 8.61 3.55 22.83
C GLN A 185 7.46 4.22 22.07
N HIS A 186 7.71 5.39 21.48
CA HIS A 186 6.70 6.10 20.68
C HIS A 186 6.24 5.26 19.47
N TYR A 187 7.15 4.57 18.79
CA TYR A 187 6.78 3.66 17.71
C TYR A 187 5.88 2.53 18.19
N ASN A 188 6.18 1.92 19.34
CA ASN A 188 5.37 0.84 19.90
C ASN A 188 3.96 1.30 20.30
N GLU A 189 3.81 2.55 20.77
CA GLU A 189 2.50 3.16 21.03
C GLU A 189 1.69 3.29 19.74
N ILE A 190 2.30 3.86 18.69
CA ILE A 190 1.65 4.00 17.38
C ILE A 190 1.28 2.63 16.81
N LYS A 191 2.20 1.66 16.86
CA LYS A 191 1.97 0.28 16.42
C LYS A 191 0.81 -0.36 17.17
N GLY A 192 0.74 -0.19 18.49
CA GLY A 192 -0.30 -0.77 19.34
C GLY A 192 -1.70 -0.25 19.03
N ILE A 193 -1.82 1.04 18.65
CA ILE A 193 -3.09 1.66 18.28
C ILE A 193 -3.49 1.31 16.84
N SER A 194 -2.52 1.20 15.93
CA SER A 194 -2.81 1.08 14.51
C SER A 194 -2.92 -0.36 14.01
N ILE A 195 -2.03 -1.27 14.44
CA ILE A 195 -2.04 -2.67 13.94
C ILE A 195 -3.27 -3.44 14.42
N CYS A 196 -3.80 -3.13 15.60
CA CYS A 196 -4.92 -3.88 16.18
C CYS A 196 -6.23 -3.72 15.39
N GLU A 197 -6.34 -2.70 14.53
CA GLU A 197 -7.49 -2.49 13.65
C GLU A 197 -7.46 -3.39 12.41
N PHE A 198 -6.29 -3.92 12.06
CA PHE A 198 -6.08 -4.69 10.84
C PHE A 198 -5.90 -6.18 11.11
N LEU A 199 -6.49 -7.01 10.24
CA LEU A 199 -6.25 -8.45 10.25
C LEU A 199 -4.86 -8.76 9.67
N PRO A 200 -4.12 -9.74 10.22
CA PRO A 200 -2.83 -10.14 9.67
C PRO A 200 -2.96 -10.74 8.25
N PRO A 201 -1.89 -10.71 7.45
CA PRO A 201 -1.88 -11.35 6.14
C PRO A 201 -2.08 -12.85 6.28
N HIS A 202 -2.61 -13.48 5.23
CA HIS A 202 -2.95 -14.90 5.25
C HIS A 202 -1.73 -15.80 5.12
N LEU A 203 -0.74 -15.34 4.33
CA LEU A 203 0.49 -16.05 4.07
C LEU A 203 1.64 -15.05 4.01
N VAL A 204 2.71 -15.35 4.75
CA VAL A 204 3.98 -14.64 4.66
C VAL A 204 4.99 -15.59 4.03
N ILE A 205 5.63 -15.16 2.95
CA ILE A 205 6.73 -15.90 2.33
C ILE A 205 8.00 -15.11 2.58
N TYR A 206 8.90 -15.70 3.36
CA TYR A 206 10.19 -15.10 3.67
C TYR A 206 11.24 -15.58 2.66
N VAL A 207 11.93 -14.64 2.03
CA VAL A 207 13.07 -14.92 1.14
C VAL A 207 14.35 -14.78 1.93
N ASP A 208 14.90 -15.94 2.29
CA ASP A 208 16.17 -16.04 3.01
C ASP A 208 17.35 -15.73 2.08
N LEU A 209 18.18 -14.77 2.49
CA LEU A 209 19.39 -14.38 1.79
C LEU A 209 20.39 -13.78 2.79
N ALA A 210 21.58 -14.38 2.87
CA ALA A 210 22.59 -14.00 3.83
C ALA A 210 22.98 -12.51 3.69
N ALA A 211 23.12 -11.80 4.81
CA ALA A 211 23.50 -10.39 4.85
C ALA A 211 24.77 -10.05 4.04
N GLU A 212 25.73 -10.98 3.93
CA GLU A 212 26.95 -10.79 3.14
C GLU A 212 26.69 -10.71 1.64
N GLU A 213 25.77 -11.55 1.14
CA GLU A 213 25.35 -11.51 -0.27
C GLU A 213 24.50 -10.28 -0.55
N VAL A 214 23.64 -9.89 0.39
CA VAL A 214 22.90 -8.62 0.31
C VAL A 214 23.86 -7.45 0.16
N GLN A 215 24.91 -7.38 0.97
CA GLN A 215 25.88 -6.29 0.89
C GLN A 215 26.61 -6.27 -0.45
N LYS A 216 26.97 -7.44 -1.01
CA LYS A 216 27.55 -7.54 -2.36
C LYS A 216 26.59 -7.01 -3.42
N LYS A 217 25.31 -7.39 -3.36
CA LYS A 217 24.26 -6.90 -4.29
C LYS A 217 24.01 -5.40 -4.15
N LEU A 218 24.04 -4.87 -2.92
CA LEU A 218 23.89 -3.43 -2.67
C LEU A 218 25.08 -2.63 -3.21
N LYS A 219 26.31 -3.17 -3.12
CA LYS A 219 27.50 -2.56 -3.72
C LYS A 219 27.49 -2.60 -5.25
N GLN A 220 26.94 -3.68 -5.83
CA GLN A 220 26.73 -3.80 -7.27
C GLN A 220 25.59 -2.90 -7.78
N SER A 221 24.67 -2.49 -6.91
CA SER A 221 23.68 -1.47 -7.22
C SER A 221 24.37 -0.14 -7.48
N GLY A 222 24.07 0.50 -8.61
CA GLY A 222 24.70 1.77 -9.02
C GLY A 222 24.32 2.99 -8.15
N LYS A 223 23.67 2.79 -7.00
CA LYS A 223 23.24 3.87 -6.10
C LYS A 223 24.30 4.11 -5.04
N SER A 224 24.99 5.25 -5.15
CA SER A 224 26.12 5.62 -4.28
C SER A 224 25.80 5.57 -2.78
N TYR A 225 24.59 5.97 -2.39
CA TYR A 225 24.15 5.97 -1.00
C TYR A 225 23.93 4.56 -0.41
N LEU A 226 23.58 3.56 -1.22
CA LEU A 226 23.36 2.19 -0.73
C LEU A 226 24.66 1.42 -0.46
N GLN A 227 25.80 1.94 -0.90
CA GLN A 227 27.11 1.32 -0.68
C GLN A 227 27.58 1.45 0.77
N ASN A 228 27.05 2.44 1.50
CA ASN A 228 27.45 2.78 2.87
C ASN A 228 26.71 1.98 3.95
N VAL A 229 25.84 1.04 3.56
CA VAL A 229 25.07 0.25 4.53
C VAL A 229 26.00 -0.69 5.32
N PRO A 230 26.05 -0.58 6.65
CA PRO A 230 26.92 -1.43 7.46
C PRO A 230 26.38 -2.87 7.50
N LEU A 231 27.30 -3.83 7.49
CA LEU A 231 26.98 -5.26 7.52
C LEU A 231 26.30 -5.65 8.84
N THR A 232 26.66 -4.99 9.94
CA THR A 232 26.06 -5.18 11.26
C THR A 232 24.57 -4.83 11.27
N TYR A 233 24.17 -3.78 10.53
CA TYR A 233 22.76 -3.41 10.35
C TYR A 233 21.99 -4.48 9.55
N LEU A 234 22.58 -5.02 8.48
CA LEU A 234 21.95 -6.07 7.67
C LEU A 234 21.79 -7.38 8.44
N LYS A 235 22.78 -7.75 9.27
CA LYS A 235 22.67 -8.88 10.21
C LYS A 235 21.62 -8.62 11.28
N GLY A 236 21.54 -7.38 11.77
CA GLY A 236 20.52 -6.96 12.72
C GLY A 236 19.09 -7.13 12.20
N ILE A 237 18.87 -6.97 10.89
CA ILE A 237 17.58 -7.22 10.21
C ILE A 237 17.31 -8.72 10.03
N GLU A 238 18.35 -9.53 9.82
CA GLU A 238 18.23 -10.98 9.61
C GLU A 238 17.93 -11.72 10.92
N GLU A 239 18.49 -11.25 12.04
CA GLU A 239 18.35 -11.86 13.37
C GLU A 239 17.09 -11.43 14.15
N SER A 240 16.42 -10.36 13.73
CA SER A 240 15.22 -9.79 14.38
C SER A 240 13.93 -10.32 13.75
#